data_AF-A0A7K9N572-F1
#
_entry.id   AF-A0A7K9N572-F1
#
_cell.length_a   1.000
_cell.length_b   1.000
_cell.length_c   1.000
_cell.angle_alpha   90.00
_cell.angle_beta   90.00
_cell.angle_gamma   90.00
#
_symmetry.space_group_name_H-M   'P 1'
#
loop_
_entity.id
_entity.type
_entity.pdbx_description
1 polymer ?
#
loop_
_entity_poly.entity_id
_entity_poly.type
_entity_poly.pdbx_seq_one_letter_code
_entity_poly.pdbx_strand_id
1 'polypeptide(L)'
;IGIGMGSAAAPLRVLVDMDGVLADFEGAVLREFRARFPAEPRVELAERRGFSVREQYRSLREDLAAKVASVYESPGFFLDLDPIPGALEAVQEMLHMQDTEVFICTSPLRKYEHCIVEKYKWVEKHLGPEFVERIILTRADCSFSPFPTGAEPNPSWEHVLFTCCHNRHVQLPAPRRRLRSWADDWKAILESKR
;
A
#
# COMPACT_ATOMS: atom_id res chain seq x y z
N ILE A 1 25.58 27.74 34.72
CA ILE A 1 24.35 26.90 34.70
C ILE A 1 24.25 26.36 33.28
N GLY A 2 24.69 25.11 33.08
CA GLY A 2 24.66 24.48 31.76
C GLY A 2 23.22 24.16 31.40
N ILE A 3 22.72 24.77 30.34
CA ILE A 3 21.43 24.41 29.75
C ILE A 3 21.68 23.10 29.02
N GLY A 4 21.34 21.99 29.66
CA GLY A 4 21.26 20.70 28.99
C GLY A 4 20.22 20.81 27.90
N MET A 5 20.66 20.94 26.64
CA MET A 5 19.84 20.60 25.50
C MET A 5 19.57 19.11 25.60
N GLY A 6 18.44 18.75 26.22
CA GLY A 6 17.88 17.43 26.03
C GLY A 6 17.72 17.23 24.54
N SER A 7 18.42 16.24 23.97
CA SER A 7 18.15 15.77 22.62
C SER A 7 16.68 15.38 22.58
N ALA A 8 15.82 16.23 22.02
CA ALA A 8 14.47 15.81 21.68
C ALA A 8 14.61 14.56 20.81
N ALA A 9 13.98 13.45 21.21
CA ALA A 9 14.00 12.24 20.42
C ALA A 9 13.48 12.58 19.02
N ALA A 10 14.13 12.06 17.97
CA ALA A 10 13.68 12.28 16.61
C ALA A 10 12.25 11.73 16.46
N PRO A 11 11.36 12.42 15.71
CA PRO A 11 9.99 11.96 15.54
C PRO A 11 9.95 10.57 14.89
N LEU A 12 8.97 9.77 15.30
CA LEU A 12 8.73 8.45 14.71
C LEU A 12 8.28 8.63 13.26
N ARG A 13 9.07 8.14 12.31
CA ARG A 13 8.72 8.17 10.89
C ARG A 13 8.00 6.90 10.46
N VAL A 14 6.85 7.07 9.83
CA VAL A 14 5.96 5.99 9.37
C VAL A 14 5.81 6.07 7.86
N LEU A 15 6.18 5.00 7.16
CA LEU A 15 6.01 4.87 5.72
C LEU A 15 4.78 3.98 5.44
N VAL A 16 3.73 4.56 4.89
CA VAL A 16 2.48 3.87 4.57
C VAL A 16 2.45 3.58 3.07
N ASP A 17 2.34 2.32 2.67
CA ASP A 17 2.13 1.96 1.26
C ASP A 17 0.75 2.44 0.77
N MET A 18 0.58 2.54 -0.54
CA MET A 18 -0.68 2.98 -1.15
C MET A 18 -1.52 1.82 -1.64
N ASP A 19 -1.01 1.00 -2.57
CA ASP A 19 -1.81 -0.02 -3.28
C ASP A 19 -2.01 -1.25 -2.37
N GLY A 20 -3.24 -1.51 -1.95
CA GLY A 20 -3.55 -2.60 -1.01
C GLY A 20 -3.38 -2.23 0.46
N VAL A 21 -3.10 -0.96 0.78
CA VAL A 21 -3.04 -0.41 2.15
C VAL A 21 -3.93 0.82 2.32
N LEU A 22 -3.84 1.79 1.41
CA LEU A 22 -4.73 2.96 1.36
C LEU A 22 -5.78 2.85 0.26
N ALA A 23 -5.42 2.30 -0.89
CA ALA A 23 -6.25 2.23 -2.09
C ALA A 23 -6.48 0.76 -2.49
N ASP A 24 -7.71 0.37 -2.80
CA ASP A 24 -8.09 -1.01 -3.13
C ASP A 24 -7.75 -1.39 -4.58
N PHE A 25 -6.47 -1.65 -4.82
CA PHE A 25 -5.96 -2.09 -6.12
C PHE A 25 -6.58 -3.41 -6.58
N GLU A 26 -6.66 -4.42 -5.71
CA GLU A 26 -7.10 -5.78 -6.08
C GLU A 26 -8.61 -5.81 -6.42
N GLY A 27 -9.44 -5.11 -5.64
CA GLY A 27 -10.86 -4.97 -5.92
C GLY A 27 -11.12 -4.27 -7.26
N ALA A 28 -10.39 -3.19 -7.54
CA ALA A 28 -10.47 -2.48 -8.82
C ALA A 28 -10.03 -3.35 -10.00
N VAL A 29 -8.90 -4.07 -9.90
CA VAL A 29 -8.46 -5.00 -10.96
C VAL A 29 -9.55 -6.02 -11.27
N LEU A 30 -10.14 -6.67 -10.25
CA LEU A 30 -11.17 -7.68 -10.48
C LEU A 30 -12.43 -7.09 -11.13
N ARG A 31 -12.89 -5.94 -10.63
CA ARG A 31 -14.08 -5.24 -11.13
C ARG A 31 -13.92 -4.86 -12.60
N GLU A 32 -12.83 -4.18 -12.92
CA GLU A 32 -12.56 -3.69 -14.27
C GLU A 32 -12.22 -4.83 -15.25
N PHE A 33 -11.49 -5.85 -14.80
CA PHE A 33 -11.24 -7.04 -15.61
C PHE A 33 -12.55 -7.76 -15.96
N ARG A 34 -13.46 -7.92 -14.99
CA ARG A 34 -14.78 -8.52 -15.22
C ARG A 34 -15.62 -7.71 -16.21
N ALA A 35 -15.57 -6.38 -16.13
CA ALA A 35 -16.31 -5.51 -17.03
C ALA A 35 -15.75 -5.55 -18.46
N ARG A 36 -14.42 -5.52 -18.61
CA ARG A 36 -13.74 -5.45 -19.91
C ARG A 36 -13.63 -6.80 -20.62
N PHE A 37 -13.54 -7.89 -19.85
CA PHE A 37 -13.31 -9.24 -20.36
C PHE A 37 -14.30 -10.25 -19.74
N PRO A 38 -15.62 -10.08 -19.94
CA PRO A 38 -16.64 -10.83 -19.20
C PRO A 38 -16.65 -12.34 -19.48
N ALA A 39 -16.14 -12.76 -20.64
CA ALA A 39 -16.06 -14.16 -21.03
C ALA A 39 -14.75 -14.85 -20.58
N GLU A 40 -13.79 -14.09 -20.05
CA GLU A 40 -12.49 -14.65 -19.69
C GLU A 40 -12.48 -15.28 -18.30
N PRO A 41 -11.67 -16.34 -18.10
CA PRO A 41 -11.44 -16.84 -16.76
C PRO A 41 -10.77 -15.75 -15.91
N ARG A 42 -11.13 -15.71 -14.63
CA ARG A 42 -10.69 -14.70 -13.67
C ARG A 42 -10.35 -15.34 -12.34
N VAL A 43 -9.59 -14.63 -11.52
CA VAL A 43 -9.27 -15.04 -10.14
C VAL A 43 -10.13 -14.21 -9.21
N GLU A 44 -11.01 -14.83 -8.42
CA GLU A 44 -11.76 -14.11 -7.39
C GLU A 44 -10.79 -13.66 -6.27
N LEU A 45 -11.12 -12.59 -5.53
CA LEU A 45 -10.27 -12.10 -4.42
C LEU A 45 -9.99 -13.22 -3.40
N ALA A 46 -10.98 -14.11 -3.21
CA ALA A 46 -10.88 -15.29 -2.36
C ALA A 46 -9.73 -16.27 -2.78
N GLU A 47 -9.35 -16.24 -4.04
CA GLU A 47 -8.42 -17.16 -4.68
C GLU A 47 -7.07 -16.51 -5.02
N ARG A 48 -6.93 -15.20 -4.80
CA ARG A 48 -5.68 -14.48 -5.01
C ARG A 48 -4.54 -15.10 -4.19
N ARG A 49 -3.42 -15.38 -4.87
CA ARG A 49 -2.17 -15.90 -4.30
C ARG A 49 -0.99 -15.21 -4.96
N GLY A 50 0.04 -14.93 -4.18
CA GLY A 50 1.24 -14.23 -4.67
C GLY A 50 0.97 -12.76 -4.99
N PHE A 51 2.00 -11.93 -4.79
CA PHE A 51 1.86 -10.48 -4.94
C PHE A 51 1.49 -10.04 -6.36
N SER A 52 2.10 -10.63 -7.39
CA SER A 52 1.84 -10.21 -8.77
C SER A 52 0.54 -10.81 -9.31
N VAL A 53 -0.48 -9.98 -9.45
CA VAL A 53 -1.73 -10.34 -10.14
C VAL A 53 -1.46 -10.81 -11.57
N ARG A 54 -0.53 -10.15 -12.27
CA ARG A 54 -0.12 -10.50 -13.64
C ARG A 54 0.43 -11.93 -13.73
N GLU A 55 1.26 -12.33 -12.77
CA GLU A 55 1.82 -13.68 -12.76
C GLU A 55 0.74 -14.74 -12.50
N GLN A 56 -0.19 -14.49 -11.57
CA GLN A 56 -1.29 -15.45 -11.33
C GLN A 56 -2.21 -15.57 -12.55
N TYR A 57 -2.58 -14.46 -13.21
CA TYR A 57 -3.38 -14.53 -14.43
C TYR A 57 -2.64 -15.25 -15.57
N ARG A 58 -1.31 -15.05 -15.72
CA ARG A 58 -0.50 -15.83 -16.68
C ARG A 58 -0.59 -17.34 -16.43
N SER A 59 -0.60 -17.74 -15.16
CA SER A 59 -0.68 -19.16 -14.79
C SER A 59 -2.03 -19.80 -15.09
N LEU A 60 -3.11 -19.01 -15.14
CA LEU A 60 -4.42 -19.48 -15.59
C LEU A 60 -4.40 -19.73 -17.11
N ARG A 61 -3.91 -18.74 -17.86
CA ARG A 61 -3.74 -18.80 -19.31
C ARG A 61 -2.80 -17.70 -19.78
N GLU A 62 -1.88 -18.02 -20.68
CA GLU A 62 -0.73 -17.19 -21.02
C GLU A 62 -1.10 -15.75 -21.45
N ASP A 63 -2.13 -15.60 -22.28
CA ASP A 63 -2.59 -14.31 -22.83
C ASP A 63 -3.22 -13.39 -21.78
N LEU A 64 -3.72 -13.94 -20.66
CA LEU A 64 -4.40 -13.16 -19.63
C LEU A 64 -3.47 -12.19 -18.91
N ALA A 65 -2.17 -12.48 -18.89
CA ALA A 65 -1.16 -11.59 -18.31
C ALA A 65 -1.18 -10.20 -18.95
N ALA A 66 -1.35 -10.14 -20.29
CA ALA A 66 -1.44 -8.89 -21.02
C ALA A 66 -2.81 -8.23 -20.83
N LYS A 67 -3.89 -9.01 -20.78
CA LYS A 67 -5.25 -8.50 -20.56
C LYS A 67 -5.40 -7.86 -19.19
N VAL A 68 -4.98 -8.54 -18.13
CA VAL A 68 -5.03 -7.97 -16.76
C VAL A 68 -4.10 -6.77 -16.63
N ALA A 69 -2.93 -6.77 -17.29
CA ALA A 69 -2.06 -5.60 -17.32
C ALA A 69 -2.73 -4.40 -17.99
N SER A 70 -3.45 -4.62 -19.09
CA SER A 70 -4.16 -3.55 -19.80
C SER A 70 -5.27 -2.88 -18.96
N VAL A 71 -5.71 -3.52 -17.89
CA VAL A 71 -6.66 -2.95 -16.91
C VAL A 71 -5.93 -1.94 -16.02
N TYR A 72 -4.92 -2.35 -15.27
CA TYR A 72 -4.27 -1.42 -14.33
C TYR A 72 -3.32 -0.43 -15.01
N GLU A 73 -3.02 -0.61 -16.30
CA GLU A 73 -2.28 0.35 -17.13
C GLU A 73 -3.21 1.36 -17.84
N SER A 74 -4.54 1.26 -17.70
CA SER A 74 -5.47 2.16 -18.39
C SER A 74 -5.57 3.53 -17.70
N PRO A 75 -5.84 4.62 -18.46
CA PRO A 75 -6.16 5.91 -17.87
C PRO A 75 -7.30 5.82 -16.85
N GLY A 76 -7.15 6.53 -15.74
CA GLY A 76 -8.14 6.62 -14.65
C GLY A 76 -8.06 5.49 -13.63
N PHE A 77 -7.33 4.39 -13.92
CA PHE A 77 -7.32 3.23 -13.04
C PHE A 77 -6.85 3.56 -11.61
N PHE A 78 -5.76 4.32 -11.45
CA PHE A 78 -5.24 4.66 -10.12
C PHE A 78 -6.04 5.79 -9.48
N LEU A 79 -6.57 6.72 -10.27
CA LEU A 79 -7.37 7.85 -9.78
C LEU A 79 -8.71 7.42 -9.18
N ASP A 80 -9.28 6.33 -9.71
CA ASP A 80 -10.62 5.84 -9.36
C ASP A 80 -10.59 4.67 -8.36
N LEU A 81 -9.43 4.35 -7.78
CA LEU A 81 -9.34 3.35 -6.72
C LEU A 81 -10.17 3.76 -5.50
N ASP A 82 -10.95 2.83 -4.97
CA ASP A 82 -11.68 3.02 -3.74
C ASP A 82 -10.72 3.04 -2.54
N PRO A 83 -10.88 3.93 -1.55
CA PRO A 83 -10.10 3.84 -0.32
C PRO A 83 -10.38 2.55 0.44
N ILE A 84 -9.36 1.97 1.05
CA ILE A 84 -9.52 0.85 1.96
C ILE A 84 -10.26 1.31 3.23
N PRO A 85 -11.22 0.54 3.76
CA PRO A 85 -11.97 0.94 4.94
C PRO A 85 -11.09 1.32 6.14
N GLY A 86 -11.33 2.50 6.71
CA GLY A 86 -10.58 3.04 7.86
C GLY A 86 -9.20 3.64 7.52
N ALA A 87 -8.75 3.55 6.26
CA ALA A 87 -7.41 3.98 5.88
C ALA A 87 -7.22 5.49 5.98
N LEU A 88 -8.18 6.26 5.47
CA LEU A 88 -8.09 7.72 5.45
C LEU A 88 -8.15 8.27 6.88
N GLU A 89 -9.04 7.73 7.72
CA GLU A 89 -9.18 8.08 9.12
C GLU A 89 -7.91 7.76 9.90
N ALA A 90 -7.35 6.56 9.73
CA ALA A 90 -6.13 6.15 10.42
C ALA A 90 -4.93 7.03 10.04
N VAL A 91 -4.76 7.36 8.76
CA VAL A 91 -3.68 8.26 8.30
C VAL A 91 -3.86 9.68 8.82
N GLN A 92 -5.08 10.20 8.81
CA GLN A 92 -5.37 11.51 9.40
C GLN A 92 -5.10 11.51 10.90
N GLU A 93 -5.50 10.46 11.64
CA GLU A 93 -5.17 10.35 13.06
C GLU A 93 -3.66 10.26 13.30
N MET A 94 -2.92 9.46 12.52
CA MET A 94 -1.47 9.35 12.62
C MET A 94 -0.75 10.69 12.42
N LEU A 95 -1.24 11.53 11.50
CA LEU A 95 -0.67 12.86 11.28
C LEU A 95 -0.76 13.78 12.50
N HIS A 96 -1.82 13.62 13.31
CA HIS A 96 -2.06 14.45 14.49
C HIS A 96 -1.43 13.88 15.76
N MET A 97 -0.77 12.71 15.68
CA MET A 97 -0.03 12.14 16.80
C MET A 97 1.24 12.94 17.07
N GLN A 98 1.53 13.16 18.36
CA GLN A 98 2.77 13.82 18.78
C GLN A 98 3.99 13.04 18.30
N ASP A 99 5.05 13.77 17.93
CA ASP A 99 6.34 13.22 17.48
C ASP A 99 6.19 12.11 16.44
N THR A 100 5.31 12.31 15.45
CA THR A 100 5.02 11.34 14.38
C THR A 100 5.05 12.01 13.01
N GLU A 101 5.85 11.47 12.10
CA GLU A 101 5.92 11.90 10.70
C GLU A 101 5.38 10.79 9.80
N VAL A 102 4.29 11.06 9.09
CA VAL A 102 3.71 10.11 8.13
C VAL A 102 4.10 10.49 6.70
N PHE A 103 4.51 9.49 5.92
CA PHE A 103 4.73 9.59 4.48
C PHE A 103 3.99 8.48 3.76
N ILE A 104 3.42 8.79 2.59
CA ILE A 104 3.00 7.75 1.64
C ILE A 104 4.22 7.35 0.84
N CYS A 105 4.65 6.10 0.97
CA CYS A 105 5.74 5.56 0.17
C CYS A 105 5.12 4.58 -0.83
N THR A 106 5.26 4.81 -2.14
CA THR A 106 4.57 3.96 -3.12
C THR A 106 5.40 3.75 -4.39
N SER A 107 5.24 2.57 -4.99
CA SER A 107 5.96 2.15 -6.18
C SER A 107 5.18 2.46 -7.46
N PRO A 108 5.76 3.19 -8.44
CA PRO A 108 5.12 3.35 -9.73
C PRO A 108 5.22 2.07 -10.58
N LEU A 109 4.24 1.89 -11.47
CA LEU A 109 4.35 0.92 -12.56
C LEU A 109 5.53 1.25 -13.48
N ARG A 110 6.03 0.24 -14.22
CA ARG A 110 7.01 0.49 -15.29
C ARG A 110 6.41 1.30 -16.44
N LYS A 111 5.15 1.03 -16.80
CA LYS A 111 4.36 1.89 -17.70
C LYS A 111 3.71 2.98 -16.85
N TYR A 112 4.43 4.08 -16.70
CA TYR A 112 4.14 5.08 -15.66
C TYR A 112 3.11 6.14 -16.07
N GLU A 113 2.78 6.24 -17.36
CA GLU A 113 2.01 7.34 -17.98
C GLU A 113 0.72 7.67 -17.23
N HIS A 114 -0.04 6.66 -16.83
CA HIS A 114 -1.31 6.79 -16.10
C HIS A 114 -1.18 6.37 -14.61
N CYS A 115 0.03 6.23 -14.10
CA CYS A 115 0.26 5.77 -12.72
C CYS A 115 0.72 6.92 -11.83
N ILE A 116 1.79 7.62 -12.22
CA ILE A 116 2.45 8.60 -11.34
C ILE A 116 1.53 9.77 -11.01
N VAL A 117 1.01 10.46 -12.02
CA VAL A 117 0.17 11.65 -11.82
C VAL A 117 -1.16 11.28 -11.16
N GLU A 118 -1.71 10.12 -11.49
CA GLU A 118 -2.97 9.66 -10.89
C GLU A 118 -2.84 9.34 -9.41
N LYS A 119 -1.70 8.79 -8.97
CA LYS A 119 -1.44 8.60 -7.53
C LYS A 119 -1.39 9.92 -6.77
N TYR A 120 -0.77 10.96 -7.33
CA TYR A 120 -0.75 12.30 -6.74
C TYR A 120 -2.16 12.88 -6.64
N LYS A 121 -2.94 12.80 -7.73
CA LYS A 121 -4.33 13.27 -7.76
C LYS A 121 -5.23 12.50 -6.81
N TRP A 122 -5.01 11.18 -6.65
CA TRP A 122 -5.75 10.37 -5.69
C TRP A 122 -5.48 10.83 -4.26
N VAL A 123 -4.21 11.06 -3.90
CA VAL A 123 -3.83 11.58 -2.58
C VAL A 123 -4.43 12.96 -2.34
N GLU A 124 -4.34 13.87 -3.30
CA GLU A 124 -4.95 15.19 -3.21
C GLU A 124 -6.47 15.11 -3.01
N LYS A 125 -7.15 14.26 -3.79
CA LYS A 125 -8.61 14.03 -3.73
C LYS A 125 -9.08 13.50 -2.37
N HIS A 126 -8.31 12.61 -1.74
CA HIS A 126 -8.75 11.87 -0.55
C HIS A 126 -8.16 12.36 0.77
N LEU A 127 -6.95 12.93 0.75
CA LEU A 127 -6.22 13.37 1.95
C LEU A 127 -5.90 14.88 1.94
N GLY A 128 -6.18 15.56 0.83
CA GLY A 128 -5.94 17.00 0.66
C GLY A 128 -4.55 17.34 0.09
N PRO A 129 -4.35 18.59 -0.36
CA PRO A 129 -3.14 19.03 -1.04
C PRO A 129 -1.89 18.97 -0.15
N GLU A 130 -2.04 19.18 1.17
CA GLU A 130 -0.93 19.11 2.13
C GLU A 130 -0.32 17.70 2.20
N PHE A 131 -1.11 16.65 1.94
CA PHE A 131 -0.61 15.28 1.96
C PHE A 131 0.23 14.95 0.72
N VAL A 132 0.08 15.71 -0.37
CA VAL A 132 0.85 15.51 -1.61
C VAL A 132 2.35 15.72 -1.38
N GLU A 133 2.72 16.64 -0.50
CA GLU A 133 4.12 16.90 -0.11
C GLU A 133 4.76 15.73 0.66
N ARG A 134 3.94 14.78 1.15
CA ARG A 134 4.35 13.61 1.93
C ARG A 134 4.45 12.34 1.09
N ILE A 135 4.37 12.45 -0.24
CA ILE A 135 4.52 11.32 -1.16
C ILE A 135 5.99 11.08 -1.48
N ILE A 136 6.43 9.84 -1.30
CA ILE A 136 7.71 9.30 -1.74
C ILE A 136 7.42 8.27 -2.83
N LEU A 137 7.70 8.61 -4.08
CA LEU A 137 7.67 7.66 -5.19
C LEU A 137 9.00 6.94 -5.30
N THR A 138 9.01 5.64 -5.00
CA THR A 138 10.22 4.81 -5.07
C THR A 138 9.85 3.35 -5.30
N ARG A 139 10.75 2.59 -5.93
CA ARG A 139 10.62 1.12 -6.02
C ARG A 139 11.13 0.39 -4.77
N ALA A 140 11.51 1.13 -3.73
CA ALA A 140 11.91 0.62 -2.43
C ALA A 140 10.70 0.27 -1.54
N ASP A 141 10.96 -0.33 -0.38
CA ASP A 141 9.94 -0.86 0.53
C ASP A 141 9.35 0.19 1.50
N CYS A 142 8.24 -0.18 2.17
CA CYS A 142 7.51 0.66 3.12
C CYS A 142 7.39 -0.02 4.51
N SER A 143 6.99 0.73 5.54
CA SER A 143 6.79 0.20 6.90
C SER A 143 5.49 -0.60 7.00
N PHE A 144 4.39 -0.07 6.45
CA PHE A 144 3.16 -0.84 6.25
C PHE A 144 3.03 -1.17 4.77
N SER A 145 3.20 -2.44 4.40
CA SER A 145 3.20 -2.90 3.01
C SER A 145 2.47 -4.24 2.89
N PRO A 146 1.76 -4.51 1.79
CA PRO A 146 1.16 -5.80 1.54
C PRO A 146 2.18 -6.80 0.96
N PHE A 147 3.42 -6.37 0.66
CA PHE A 147 4.44 -7.21 0.08
C PHE A 147 5.06 -8.16 1.13
N PRO A 148 4.91 -9.50 1.02
CA PRO A 148 5.21 -10.40 2.12
C PRO A 148 6.66 -10.44 2.58
N THR A 149 7.65 -10.07 1.77
CA THR A 149 9.08 -10.13 2.13
C THR A 149 9.67 -8.77 2.44
N GLY A 150 8.96 -7.69 2.12
CA GLY A 150 9.59 -6.41 1.88
C GLY A 150 10.47 -6.42 0.61
N ALA A 151 10.86 -5.23 0.17
CA ALA A 151 11.68 -5.01 -1.03
C ALA A 151 13.12 -4.53 -0.71
N GLU A 152 13.38 -4.10 0.51
CA GLU A 152 14.69 -3.63 0.98
C GLU A 152 15.42 -4.73 1.77
N PRO A 153 16.66 -5.12 1.39
CA PRO A 153 17.39 -6.18 2.09
C PRO A 153 17.71 -5.89 3.57
N ASN A 154 18.07 -4.65 3.91
CA ASN A 154 18.43 -4.25 5.27
C ASN A 154 17.75 -2.92 5.66
N PRO A 155 16.42 -2.91 5.84
CA PRO A 155 15.68 -1.69 6.10
C PRO A 155 16.01 -1.17 7.50
N SER A 156 16.14 0.16 7.64
CA SER A 156 16.21 0.81 8.95
C SER A 156 14.85 0.85 9.67
N TRP A 157 13.77 0.45 8.99
CA TRP A 157 12.41 0.37 9.50
C TRP A 157 11.98 -1.07 9.77
N GLU A 158 11.02 -1.24 10.68
CA GLU A 158 10.29 -2.51 10.77
C GLU A 158 9.22 -2.58 9.69
N HIS A 159 9.22 -3.68 8.93
CA HIS A 159 8.14 -4.02 8.01
C HIS A 159 7.01 -4.76 8.72
N VAL A 160 5.84 -4.12 8.82
CA VAL A 160 4.58 -4.68 9.29
C VAL A 160 3.73 -5.07 8.08
N LEU A 161 3.46 -6.36 7.92
CA LEU A 161 2.67 -6.84 6.79
C LEU A 161 1.21 -6.39 6.94
N PHE A 162 0.75 -5.54 6.03
CA PHE A 162 -0.67 -5.21 5.94
C PHE A 162 -1.42 -6.33 5.22
N THR A 163 -2.55 -6.75 5.77
CA THR A 163 -3.27 -7.91 5.22
C THR A 163 -4.05 -7.53 3.98
N CYS A 164 -3.76 -8.24 2.89
CA CYS A 164 -4.48 -8.15 1.62
C CYS A 164 -4.90 -9.56 1.17
N CYS A 165 -5.82 -9.64 0.20
CA CYS A 165 -6.40 -10.90 -0.28
C CYS A 165 -5.32 -11.91 -0.71
N HIS A 166 -4.24 -11.44 -1.33
CA HIS A 166 -3.12 -12.23 -1.84
C HIS A 166 -2.08 -12.64 -0.80
N ASN A 167 -2.14 -12.15 0.45
CA ASN A 167 -1.14 -12.45 1.49
C ASN A 167 -1.73 -12.99 2.81
N ARG A 168 -3.06 -13.02 2.98
CA ARG A 168 -3.71 -13.47 4.23
C ARG A 168 -3.42 -14.91 4.66
N HIS A 169 -3.01 -15.76 3.71
CA HIS A 169 -2.61 -17.15 3.97
C HIS A 169 -1.12 -17.29 4.31
N VAL A 170 -0.33 -16.22 4.16
CA VAL A 170 1.10 -16.24 4.44
C VAL A 170 1.32 -16.23 5.94
N GLN A 171 1.96 -17.29 6.44
CA GLN A 171 2.45 -17.36 7.82
C GLN A 171 3.72 -16.52 7.96
N LEU A 172 3.79 -15.74 9.03
CA LEU A 172 4.95 -14.90 9.32
C LEU A 172 5.78 -15.55 10.43
N PRO A 173 7.10 -15.75 10.23
CA PRO A 173 7.98 -16.13 11.33
C PRO A 173 8.12 -14.96 12.32
N ALA A 174 8.25 -15.28 13.60
CA ALA A 174 8.64 -14.29 14.61
C ALA A 174 10.01 -13.68 14.24
N PRO A 175 10.25 -12.37 14.46
CA PRO A 175 9.39 -11.41 15.18
C PRO A 175 8.45 -10.59 14.28
N ARG A 176 8.20 -10.99 13.03
CA ARG A 176 7.45 -10.17 12.06
C ARG A 176 5.99 -9.99 12.48
N ARG A 177 5.50 -8.75 12.36
CA ARG A 177 4.13 -8.38 12.72
C ARG A 177 3.23 -8.22 11.49
N ARG A 178 1.92 -8.32 11.73
CA ARG A 178 0.87 -8.14 10.74
C ARG A 178 -0.20 -7.21 11.28
N LEU A 179 -0.63 -6.27 10.47
CA LEU A 179 -1.85 -5.47 10.69
C LEU A 179 -2.95 -6.08 9.81
N ARG A 180 -4.08 -6.51 10.39
CA ARG A 180 -5.13 -7.19 9.60
C ARG A 180 -6.05 -6.23 8.86
N SER A 181 -6.24 -5.04 9.41
CA SER A 181 -7.01 -3.95 8.82
C SER A 181 -6.71 -2.67 9.59
N TRP A 182 -7.20 -1.52 9.12
CA TRP A 182 -7.11 -0.27 9.88
C TRP A 182 -7.98 -0.23 11.14
N ALA A 183 -8.88 -1.21 11.34
CA ALA A 183 -9.63 -1.39 12.58
C ALA A 183 -8.83 -2.11 13.68
N ASP A 184 -7.69 -2.72 13.35
CA ASP A 184 -6.76 -3.27 14.35
C ASP A 184 -6.01 -2.15 15.08
N ASP A 185 -5.37 -2.50 16.20
CA ASP A 185 -4.60 -1.56 17.03
C ASP A 185 -3.23 -1.19 16.40
N TRP A 186 -3.28 -0.40 15.33
CA TRP A 186 -2.08 0.16 14.70
C TRP A 186 -1.36 1.16 15.62
N LYS A 187 -2.05 1.77 16.58
CA LYS A 187 -1.45 2.70 17.57
C LYS A 187 -0.45 1.96 18.45
N ALA A 188 -0.80 0.80 18.99
CA ALA A 188 0.13 -0.02 19.78
C ALA A 188 1.38 -0.41 18.99
N ILE A 189 1.27 -0.61 17.68
CA ILE A 189 2.43 -0.87 16.81
C ILE A 189 3.36 0.34 16.77
N LEU A 190 2.82 1.55 16.62
CA LEU A 190 3.62 2.79 16.62
C LEU A 190 4.22 3.08 18.00
N GLU A 191 3.43 2.94 19.07
CA GLU A 191 3.91 3.18 20.44
C GLU A 191 5.04 2.24 20.85
N SER A 192 5.06 1.00 20.34
CA SER A 192 6.19 0.06 20.55
C SER A 192 7.52 0.48 19.91
N LYS A 193 7.53 1.59 19.14
CA LYS A 193 8.70 2.15 18.45
C LYS A 193 9.18 3.48 19.02
N ARG A 194 8.47 4.00 20.03
CA ARG A 194 8.89 5.19 20.76
C ARG A 194 9.91 4.84 21.85
#